data_AF-S7U5V4-F1
#
_entry.id   AF-S7U5V4-F1
#
_cell.length_a   1.000
_cell.length_b   1.000
_cell.length_c   1.000
_cell.angle_alpha   90.00
_cell.angle_beta   90.00
_cell.angle_gamma   90.00
#
_symmetry.space_group_name_H-M   'P 1'
#
loop_
_entity.id
_entity.type
_entity.pdbx_description
1 polymer ?
#
loop_
_entity_poly.entity_id
_entity_poly.type
_entity_poly.pdbx_seq_one_letter_code
_entity_poly.pdbx_strand_id
1 'polypeptide(L)' 'MTKDKIYLHIVWGAVLVLMGIGVFFRIPQVMPRIEQIEYFSSIMGFVKFSFYLIGILLIVGGAKKIISCYRELTDHPSS' A
#
# COMPACT_ATOMS: atom_id res chain seq x y z
N MET A 1 -4.89 26.93 -4.08
CA MET A 1 -4.38 25.56 -4.33
C MET A 1 -5.19 24.96 -5.47
N THR A 2 -4.56 24.68 -6.62
CA THR A 2 -5.26 24.19 -7.82
C THR A 2 -5.83 22.80 -7.54
N LYS A 3 -7.13 22.61 -7.79
CA LYS A 3 -7.89 21.39 -7.48
C LYS A 3 -7.21 20.11 -8.02
N ASP A 4 -6.48 20.23 -9.13
CA ASP A 4 -5.65 19.17 -9.74
C ASP A 4 -4.64 18.54 -8.78
N LYS A 5 -3.96 19.33 -7.94
CA LYS A 5 -2.98 18.79 -6.99
C LYS A 5 -3.63 17.93 -5.91
N ILE A 6 -4.85 18.29 -5.47
CA ILE A 6 -5.62 17.54 -4.48
C ILE A 6 -6.09 16.21 -5.09
N TYR A 7 -6.63 16.25 -6.30
CA TYR A 7 -7.01 15.04 -7.04
C TYR A 7 -5.83 14.10 -7.25
N LEU A 8 -4.68 14.63 -7.68
CA LEU A 8 -3.46 13.83 -7.81
C LEU A 8 -3.03 13.23 -6.46
N HIS A 9 -3.19 13.94 -5.35
CA HIS A 9 -2.85 13.45 -4.02
C HIS A 9 -3.73 12.27 -3.59
N ILE A 10 -5.05 12.39 -3.80
CA ILE A 10 -6.04 11.36 -3.49
C ILE A 10 -5.84 10.15 -4.40
N VAL A 11 -5.66 10.36 -5.71
CA VAL A 11 -5.38 9.30 -6.68
C VAL A 11 -4.09 8.57 -6.32
N TRP A 12 -3.04 9.29 -5.92
CA TRP A 12 -1.80 8.67 -5.44
C TRP A 12 -2.02 7.80 -4.19
N GLY A 13 -2.78 8.28 -3.22
CA GLY A 13 -3.14 7.50 -2.03
C GLY A 13 -3.94 6.25 -2.37
N ALA A 14 -4.92 6.36 -3.27
CA ALA A 14 -5.75 5.25 -3.72
C ALA A 14 -4.92 4.17 -4.48
N VAL A 15 -4.00 4.59 -5.34
CA VAL A 15 -3.07 3.69 -6.05
C VAL A 15 -2.17 2.95 -5.07
N LEU A 16 -1.64 3.63 -4.04
CA LEU A 16 -0.85 3.00 -2.98
C LEU A 16 -1.65 1.92 -2.21
N VAL A 17 -2.92 2.19 -1.88
CA VAL A 17 -3.78 1.20 -1.21
C VAL A 17 -4.09 0.01 -2.11
N LEU A 18 -4.45 0.25 -3.38
CA LEU A 18 -4.70 -0.80 -4.37
C LEU A 18 -3.48 -1.68 -4.59
N MET A 19 -2.29 -1.09 -4.63
CA MET A 19 -1.03 -1.81 -4.76
C MET A 19 -0.74 -2.69 -3.53
N GLY A 20 -1.08 -2.22 -2.32
CA GLY A 20 -1.02 -3.03 -1.09
C GLY A 20 -1.99 -4.22 -1.11
N ILE A 21 -3.20 -4.05 -1.65
CA ILE A 21 -4.17 -5.13 -1.84
C ILE A 21 -3.67 -6.15 -2.89
N GLY A 22 -3.09 -5.68 -3.99
CA GLY A 22 -2.50 -6.54 -5.02
C GLY A 22 -1.33 -7.40 -4.50
N VAL A 23 -0.53 -6.83 -3.60
CA VAL A 23 0.51 -7.55 -2.84
C VAL A 23 -0.14 -8.67 -2.02
N PHE A 24 -1.27 -8.44 -1.34
CA PHE A 24 -2.02 -9.48 -0.63
C PHE A 24 -2.53 -10.62 -1.54
N PHE A 25 -3.00 -10.30 -2.75
CA PHE A 25 -3.48 -11.28 -3.74
C PHE A 25 -2.36 -12.08 -4.42
N ARG A 26 -1.13 -11.56 -4.49
CA ARG A 26 0.03 -12.29 -5.03
C ARG A 26 0.45 -13.47 -4.16
N ILE A 27 0.22 -13.42 -2.84
CA ILE A 27 0.54 -14.49 -1.87
C ILE A 27 -0.14 -15.83 -2.21
N PRO A 28 -1.48 -15.92 -2.39
CA PRO A 28 -2.14 -17.16 -2.76
C PRO A 28 -1.81 -17.61 -4.19
N GLN A 29 -1.48 -16.68 -5.09
CA GLN A 29 -1.18 -16.98 -6.49
C GLN A 29 0.19 -17.63 -6.73
N VAL A 30 1.17 -17.40 -5.85
CA VAL A 30 2.45 -18.12 -5.91
C VAL A 30 2.35 -19.49 -5.25
N MET A 31 1.50 -19.63 -4.23
CA MET A 31 1.30 -20.82 -3.38
C MET A 31 1.18 -22.17 -4.13
N PRO A 32 0.38 -22.31 -5.21
CA PRO A 32 0.27 -23.59 -5.92
C PRO A 32 1.51 -23.96 -6.74
N ARG A 33 2.43 -23.03 -7.03
CA ARG A 33 3.71 -23.36 -7.70
C ARG A 33 4.85 -23.73 -6.75
N ILE A 34 4.68 -23.52 -5.44
CA ILE A 34 5.75 -23.65 -4.43
C ILE A 34 5.72 -25.01 -3.73
N GLU A 35 4.57 -25.71 -3.74
CA GLU A 35 4.46 -27.08 -3.23
C GLU A 35 5.41 -28.07 -3.91
N GLN A 36 5.88 -27.75 -5.12
CA GLN A 36 6.78 -28.61 -5.89
C GLN A 36 8.27 -28.41 -5.56
N ILE A 37 8.64 -27.42 -4.72
CA ILE A 37 10.07 -27.09 -4.48
C ILE A 37 10.32 -26.87 -2.97
N GLU A 38 10.77 -27.93 -2.28
CA GLU A 38 11.17 -27.94 -0.86
C GLU A 38 12.10 -26.80 -0.44
N TYR A 39 12.94 -26.30 -1.37
CA TYR A 39 13.89 -25.22 -1.14
C TYR A 39 13.23 -23.86 -0.82
N PHE A 40 12.01 -23.62 -1.32
CA PHE A 40 11.28 -22.37 -1.09
C PHE A 40 10.43 -22.40 0.20
N SER A 41 10.25 -23.55 0.84
CA SER A 41 9.52 -23.67 2.11
C SER A 41 10.19 -22.86 3.24
N SER A 42 11.52 -22.79 3.25
CA SER A 42 12.28 -22.00 4.23
C SER A 42 12.13 -20.48 4.02
N ILE A 43 12.04 -20.04 2.76
CA ILE A 43 11.94 -18.62 2.38
C ILE A 43 10.47 -18.13 2.42
N MET A 44 9.49 -19.05 2.39
CA MET A 44 8.06 -18.78 2.46
C MET A 44 7.66 -17.90 3.64
N GLY A 45 8.24 -18.15 4.83
CA GLY A 45 8.01 -17.35 6.03
C GLY A 45 8.50 -15.92 5.88
N PHE A 46 9.67 -15.74 5.26
CA PHE A 46 10.25 -14.43 4.98
C PHE A 46 9.44 -13.64 3.96
N VAL A 47 8.90 -14.31 2.94
CA VAL A 47 8.02 -13.69 1.93
C VAL A 47 6.73 -13.20 2.58
N LYS A 48 6.07 -14.02 3.41
CA LYS A 48 4.89 -13.58 4.17
C LYS A 48 5.20 -12.37 5.05
N PHE A 49 6.33 -12.38 5.76
CA PHE A 49 6.76 -11.27 6.59
C PHE A 49 7.01 -9.99 5.78
N SER A 50 7.71 -10.10 4.67
CA SER A 50 8.02 -8.98 3.77
C SER A 50 6.76 -8.39 3.14
N PHE A 51 5.83 -9.24 2.70
CA PHE A 51 4.54 -8.79 2.17
C PHE A 51 3.67 -8.11 3.23
N TYR A 52 3.69 -8.60 4.47
CA TYR A 52 3.00 -7.95 5.59
C TYR A 52 3.61 -6.58 5.92
N LEU A 53 4.95 -6.49 5.93
CA LEU A 53 5.67 -5.23 6.08
C LEU A 53 5.33 -4.25 4.97
N ILE A 54 5.40 -4.67 3.70
CA ILE A 54 5.08 -3.86 2.54
C ILE A 54 3.61 -3.42 2.59
N GLY A 55 2.67 -4.32 2.89
CA GLY A 55 1.26 -4.00 3.04
C GLY A 55 1.02 -2.93 4.10
N ILE A 56 1.60 -3.09 5.29
CA ILE A 56 1.52 -2.08 6.38
C ILE A 56 2.14 -0.76 5.92
N LEU A 57 3.31 -0.79 5.29
CA LEU A 57 4.02 0.41 4.85
C LEU A 57 3.23 1.18 3.78
N LEU A 58 2.57 0.47 2.85
CA LEU A 58 1.73 1.09 1.82
C LEU A 58 0.42 1.64 2.41
N ILE A 59 -0.22 0.94 3.34
CA ILE A 59 -1.41 1.46 4.03
C ILE A 59 -1.06 2.70 4.85
N VAL A 60 0.01 2.65 5.65
CA VAL A 60 0.47 3.79 6.46
C VAL A 60 0.92 4.94 5.56
N GLY A 61 1.68 4.66 4.51
CA GLY A 61 2.13 5.66 3.54
C GLY A 61 0.98 6.33 2.80
N GLY A 62 0.03 5.55 2.29
CA GLY A 62 -1.18 6.04 1.62
C GLY A 62 -2.08 6.85 2.56
N ALA A 63 -2.34 6.35 3.77
CA ALA A 63 -3.11 7.06 4.79
C ALA A 63 -2.44 8.36 5.22
N LYS A 64 -1.12 8.36 5.48
CA LYS A 64 -0.37 9.56 5.85
C LYS A 64 -0.39 10.61 4.74
N LYS A 65 -0.36 10.17 3.47
CA LYS A 65 -0.45 11.03 2.29
C LYS A 65 -1.83 11.72 2.19
N ILE A 66 -2.91 10.96 2.43
CA ILE A 66 -4.29 11.51 2.48
C ILE A 66 -4.45 12.47 3.66
N ILE A 67 -3.98 12.10 4.85
CA ILE A 67 -4.07 12.94 6.06
C ILE A 67 -3.28 14.24 5.89
N SER A 68 -2.08 14.20 5.30
CA SER A 68 -1.30 15.41 5.05
C SER A 68 -2.04 16.36 4.11
N CYS A 69 -2.67 15.84 3.06
CA CYS A 69 -3.50 16.63 2.15
C CYS A 69 -4.73 17.22 2.87
N TYR A 70 -5.37 16.45 3.75
CA TYR A 70 -6.52 16.91 4.52
C TYR A 70 -6.13 17.97 5.56
N ARG A 71 -4.96 17.84 6.17
CA ARG A 71 -4.44 18.82 7.13
C ARG A 71 -4.10 20.15 6.45
N GLU A 72 -3.46 20.14 5.28
CA GLU A 72 -3.21 21.36 4.49
C GLU A 72 -4.51 22.03 4.03
N LEU A 73 -5.56 21.25 3.75
CA LEU A 73 -6.89 21.79 3.41
C LEU A 73 -7.61 22.42 4.62
N THR A 74 -7.36 21.93 5.83
CA THR A 74 -7.97 22.44 7.07
C THR A 74 -7.19 23.61 7.70
N ASP A 75 -5.89 23.73 7.44
CA ASP A 75 -5.02 24.81 7.97
C ASP A 75 -5.22 26.16 7.27
N HIS A 76 -6.01 26.19 6.20
CA HIS A 76 -6.64 27.41 5.69
C HIS A 76 -8.11 27.47 6.13
N PRO A 77 -8.42 27.81 7.39
CA PRO A 77 -9.72 28.38 7.68
C PRO A 77 -9.83 29.66 6.85
N SER A 78 -10.87 29.70 6.04
CA SER A 78 -11.34 30.90 5.38
C SER A 78 -11.53 32.02 6.41
N SER A 79 -10.60 32.99 6.39
CA SER A 79 -10.73 34.36 6.93
C SER A 79 -10.90 34.54 8.45
#